data_AF-A0A8S8XHX1-F1
#
_entry.id   AF-A0A8S8XHX1-F1
#
_cell.length_a   1.000
_cell.length_b   1.000
_cell.length_c   1.000
_cell.angle_alpha   90.00
_cell.angle_beta   90.00
_cell.angle_gamma   90.00
#
_symmetry.space_group_name_H-M   'P 1'
#
loop_
_entity.id
_entity.type
_entity.pdbx_description
1 polymer ?
#
loop_
_entity_poly.entity_id
_entity_poly.type
_entity_poly.pdbx_seq_one_letter_code
_entity_poly.pdbx_strand_id
1 'polypeptide(L)'
;MAMPRRAMKDLGFQACCLRCDAKDVAGSARCRSCISHHTKVRDQIAKAPQSDELFQLARELLTMAANPNRYDHDDVHGPALIQQQRLANSMTEAKELPTSEDIEQIFVKQAQKKKENIVQSIGNQNPWKDELPPEEILEQMAESLEVEDFSHGARTIPSRPIAAVDRQTALERIGR
;
A
#
# COMPACT_ATOMS: atom_id res chain seq x y z
N MET A 1 -16.42 22.54 -12.89
CA MET A 1 -17.03 23.23 -11.73
C MET A 1 -16.81 22.36 -10.50
N ALA A 2 -16.39 22.92 -9.37
CA ALA A 2 -16.25 22.13 -8.14
C ALA A 2 -17.65 21.84 -7.57
N MET A 3 -18.02 20.56 -7.48
CA MET A 3 -19.31 20.16 -6.90
C MET A 3 -19.40 20.68 -5.46
N PRO A 4 -20.46 21.38 -5.04
CA PRO A 4 -20.72 21.81 -3.66
C PRO A 4 -20.55 20.69 -2.63
N ARG A 5 -20.87 19.46 -3.03
CA ARG A 5 -20.69 18.25 -2.21
C ARG A 5 -19.23 17.84 -2.02
N ARG A 6 -18.28 18.38 -2.80
CA ARG A 6 -16.83 18.14 -2.63
C ARG A 6 -16.34 18.69 -1.30
N ALA A 7 -16.76 19.90 -0.92
CA ALA A 7 -16.39 20.47 0.39
C ALA A 7 -16.84 19.57 1.54
N MET A 8 -18.07 19.05 1.46
CA MET A 8 -18.61 18.13 2.47
C MET A 8 -17.92 16.77 2.46
N LYS A 9 -17.45 16.30 1.30
CA LYS A 9 -16.60 15.11 1.18
C LYS A 9 -15.24 15.31 1.85
N ASP A 10 -14.57 16.42 1.58
CA ASP A 10 -13.27 16.75 2.18
C ASP A 10 -13.38 16.95 3.71
N LEU A 11 -14.55 17.38 4.18
CA LEU A 11 -14.87 17.48 5.60
C LEU A 11 -15.15 16.11 6.28
N GLY A 12 -15.40 15.04 5.53
CA GLY A 12 -15.83 13.73 6.06
C GLY A 12 -17.33 13.61 6.32
N PHE A 13 -18.12 14.61 5.90
CA PHE A 13 -19.58 14.68 6.10
C PHE A 13 -20.37 14.49 4.79
N GLN A 14 -19.81 13.74 3.82
CA GLN A 14 -20.49 13.46 2.56
C GLN A 14 -21.88 12.85 2.79
N ALA A 15 -21.99 11.96 3.80
CA ALA A 15 -23.22 11.29 4.22
C ALA A 15 -24.42 12.23 4.40
N CYS A 16 -24.19 13.42 4.96
CA CYS A 16 -25.23 14.42 5.22
C CYS A 16 -25.80 14.99 3.92
N CYS A 17 -24.97 15.11 2.88
CA CYS A 17 -25.38 15.62 1.58
C CYS A 17 -26.13 14.58 0.74
N LEU A 18 -25.88 13.29 0.97
CA LEU A 18 -26.51 12.20 0.21
C LEU A 18 -28.01 12.07 0.47
N ARG A 19 -28.48 12.62 1.59
CA ARG A 19 -29.90 12.63 2.00
C ARG A 19 -30.56 14.00 1.79
N CYS A 20 -29.82 14.95 1.24
CA CYS A 20 -30.31 16.30 1.00
C CYS A 20 -31.04 16.36 -0.34
N ASP A 21 -32.26 16.89 -0.32
CA ASP A 21 -33.13 17.13 -1.47
C ASP A 21 -32.76 18.41 -2.25
N ALA A 22 -31.81 19.21 -1.74
CA ALA A 22 -31.39 20.43 -2.41
C ALA A 22 -30.64 20.14 -3.73
N LYS A 23 -30.91 20.97 -4.75
CA LYS A 23 -30.16 20.92 -6.02
C LYS A 23 -28.68 21.22 -5.78
N ASP A 24 -27.81 20.54 -6.54
CA ASP A 24 -26.35 20.66 -6.42
C ASP A 24 -25.82 21.90 -7.15
N VAL A 25 -26.18 23.08 -6.65
CA VAL A 25 -25.79 24.37 -7.22
C VAL A 25 -24.74 25.05 -6.35
N ALA A 26 -23.60 25.39 -6.95
CA ALA A 26 -22.53 26.15 -6.32
C ALA A 26 -23.04 27.45 -5.68
N GLY A 27 -22.66 27.65 -4.42
CA GLY A 27 -23.00 28.87 -3.67
C GLY A 27 -24.44 28.94 -3.16
N SER A 28 -25.25 27.87 -3.26
CA SER A 28 -26.60 27.87 -2.69
C SER A 28 -26.57 28.22 -1.19
N ALA A 29 -27.55 28.99 -0.72
CA ALA A 29 -27.59 29.44 0.67
C ALA A 29 -27.66 28.27 1.66
N ARG A 30 -28.43 27.22 1.31
CA ARG A 30 -28.56 26.00 2.11
C ARG A 30 -27.26 25.20 2.18
N CYS A 31 -26.53 25.03 1.07
CA CYS A 31 -25.24 24.36 1.12
C CYS A 31 -24.23 25.17 1.94
N ARG A 32 -24.22 26.50 1.83
CA ARG A 32 -23.35 27.37 2.63
C ARG A 32 -23.60 27.24 4.14
N SER A 33 -24.87 27.20 4.57
CA SER A 33 -25.20 27.02 5.99
C SER A 33 -24.79 25.63 6.49
N CYS A 34 -25.04 24.57 5.72
CA CYS A 34 -24.62 23.22 6.08
C CYS A 34 -23.10 23.11 6.21
N ILE A 35 -22.35 23.58 5.20
CA ILE A 35 -20.88 23.54 5.22
C ILE A 35 -20.36 24.30 6.45
N SER A 36 -20.83 25.52 6.69
CA SER A 36 -20.40 26.32 7.85
C SER A 36 -20.67 25.62 9.18
N HIS A 37 -21.83 24.99 9.33
CA HIS A 37 -22.18 24.25 10.54
C HIS A 37 -21.26 23.02 10.73
N HIS A 38 -21.08 22.20 9.70
CA HIS A 38 -20.24 21.01 9.78
C HIS A 38 -18.76 21.33 9.99
N THR A 39 -18.26 22.44 9.43
CA THR A 39 -16.91 22.94 9.75
C THR A 39 -16.77 23.24 11.24
N LYS A 40 -17.73 23.95 11.84
CA LYS A 40 -17.70 24.25 13.29
C LYS A 40 -17.72 22.99 14.14
N VAL A 41 -18.58 22.01 13.79
CA VAL A 41 -18.66 20.73 14.51
C VAL A 41 -17.33 19.98 14.40
N ARG A 42 -16.72 19.92 13.22
CA ARG A 42 -15.41 19.29 13.02
C ARG A 42 -14.33 19.96 13.87
N ASP A 43 -14.31 21.28 13.89
CA ASP A 43 -13.35 22.06 14.67
C ASP A 43 -13.52 21.83 16.18
N GLN A 44 -14.77 21.71 16.65
CA GLN A 44 -15.07 21.36 18.04
C GLN A 44 -14.55 19.96 18.39
N ILE A 45 -14.81 18.95 17.55
CA ILE A 45 -14.34 17.58 17.76
C ILE A 45 -12.80 17.52 17.78
N ALA A 46 -12.14 18.30 16.91
CA ALA A 46 -10.69 18.35 16.82
C ALA A 46 -10.02 19.02 18.03
N LYS A 47 -10.68 20.01 18.63
CA LYS A 47 -10.17 20.75 19.81
C LYS A 47 -10.50 20.06 21.14
N ALA A 48 -11.45 19.13 21.14
CA ALA A 48 -11.88 18.45 22.35
C ALA A 48 -10.77 17.55 22.94
N PRO A 49 -10.69 17.42 24.28
CA PRO A 49 -9.75 16.52 24.93
C PRO A 49 -9.89 15.08 24.42
N GLN A 50 -8.77 14.36 24.34
CA GLN A 50 -8.78 12.95 23.95
C GLN A 50 -9.40 12.05 25.01
N SER A 51 -9.40 12.47 26.28
CA SER A 51 -9.99 11.74 27.40
C SER A 51 -11.51 11.86 27.48
N ASP A 52 -12.13 12.74 26.69
CA ASP A 52 -13.58 12.93 26.70
C ASP A 52 -14.26 11.84 25.86
N GLU A 53 -14.99 10.95 26.52
CA GLU A 53 -15.66 9.78 25.93
C GLU A 53 -16.67 10.17 24.84
N LEU A 54 -17.40 11.27 25.02
CA LEU A 54 -18.37 11.74 24.03
C LEU A 54 -17.66 12.15 22.74
N PHE A 55 -16.54 12.86 22.87
CA PHE A 55 -15.75 13.26 21.71
C PHE A 55 -14.94 12.11 21.12
N GLN A 56 -14.58 11.09 21.89
CA GLN A 56 -14.02 9.84 21.35
C GLN A 56 -15.03 9.16 20.43
N LEU A 57 -16.26 8.96 20.91
CA LEU A 57 -17.35 8.41 20.10
C LEU A 57 -17.60 9.28 18.85
N ALA A 58 -17.60 10.60 19.00
CA ALA A 58 -17.77 11.50 17.85
C ALA A 58 -16.66 11.35 16.79
N ARG A 59 -15.40 11.15 17.22
CA ARG A 59 -14.27 10.88 16.32
C ARG A 59 -14.41 9.54 15.60
N GLU A 60 -14.85 8.50 16.31
CA GLU A 60 -15.10 7.18 15.73
C GLU A 60 -16.20 7.24 14.66
N LEU A 61 -17.35 7.86 15.00
CA LEU A 61 -18.46 8.07 14.06
C LEU A 61 -18.03 8.88 12.84
N LEU A 62 -17.22 9.93 13.03
CA LEU A 62 -16.67 10.73 11.93
C LEU A 62 -15.75 9.88 11.04
N THR A 63 -14.92 9.03 11.63
CA THR A 63 -13.99 8.16 10.89
C THR A 63 -14.75 7.13 10.06
N MET A 64 -15.79 6.52 10.64
CA MET A 64 -16.69 5.61 9.94
C MET A 64 -17.42 6.30 8.78
N ALA A 65 -18.00 7.48 9.03
CA ALA A 65 -18.72 8.25 8.01
C ALA A 65 -17.80 8.71 6.86
N ALA A 66 -16.55 9.04 7.14
CA ALA A 66 -15.58 9.47 6.14
C ALA A 66 -15.04 8.31 5.29
N ASN A 67 -14.90 7.11 5.87
CA ASN A 67 -14.36 5.93 5.19
C ASN A 67 -15.29 4.71 5.36
N PRO A 68 -16.52 4.76 4.83
CA PRO A 68 -17.54 3.74 5.08
C PRO A 68 -17.14 2.34 4.59
N ASN A 69 -16.26 2.26 3.59
CA ASN A 69 -15.73 1.00 3.06
C ASN A 69 -14.79 0.26 4.02
N ARG A 70 -14.26 0.93 5.05
CA ARG A 70 -13.41 0.28 6.06
C ARG A 70 -14.20 -0.36 7.19
N TYR A 71 -15.50 -0.11 7.25
CA TYR A 71 -16.38 -0.51 8.35
C TYR A 71 -17.69 -1.11 7.82
N ASP A 72 -17.71 -1.53 6.56
CA ASP A 72 -18.88 -2.16 5.91
C ASP A 72 -19.24 -3.52 6.51
N HIS A 73 -18.26 -4.17 7.15
CA HIS A 73 -18.40 -5.41 7.89
C HIS A 73 -18.87 -5.23 9.35
N ASP A 74 -19.04 -3.99 9.82
CA ASP A 74 -19.54 -3.74 11.18
C ASP A 74 -20.99 -4.19 11.30
N ASP A 75 -21.31 -5.01 12.31
CA ASP A 75 -22.65 -5.61 12.45
C ASP A 75 -23.76 -4.57 12.67
N VAL A 76 -23.43 -3.43 13.30
CA VAL A 76 -24.40 -2.41 13.70
C VAL A 76 -24.49 -1.29 12.65
N HIS A 77 -23.34 -0.75 12.27
CA HIS A 77 -23.22 0.42 11.39
C HIS A 77 -23.03 0.03 9.92
N GLY A 78 -22.49 -1.16 9.64
CA GLY A 78 -22.16 -1.64 8.29
C GLY A 78 -23.30 -1.52 7.29
N PRO A 79 -24.55 -1.94 7.61
CA PRO A 79 -25.69 -1.77 6.71
C PRO A 79 -25.92 -0.30 6.30
N ALA A 80 -25.79 0.64 7.24
CA ALA A 80 -25.97 2.07 6.98
C ALA A 80 -24.80 2.65 6.15
N LEU A 81 -23.57 2.19 6.41
CA LEU A 81 -22.37 2.60 5.69
C LEU A 81 -22.35 2.05 4.26
N ILE A 82 -22.83 0.84 4.03
CA ILE A 82 -23.04 0.28 2.68
C ILE A 82 -24.06 1.12 1.92
N GLN A 83 -25.19 1.47 2.55
CA GLN A 83 -26.20 2.31 1.91
C GLN A 83 -25.65 3.70 1.58
N GLN A 84 -24.83 4.27 2.46
CA GLN A 84 -24.12 5.52 2.20
C GLN A 84 -23.23 5.42 0.96
N GLN A 85 -22.47 4.33 0.81
CA GLN A 85 -21.63 4.11 -0.36
C GLN A 85 -22.45 3.99 -1.65
N ARG A 86 -23.57 3.26 -1.61
CA ARG A 86 -24.49 3.14 -2.76
C ARG A 86 -25.01 4.50 -3.21
N LEU A 87 -25.46 5.33 -2.26
CA LEU A 87 -25.92 6.70 -2.55
C LEU A 87 -24.77 7.58 -3.05
N ALA A 88 -23.56 7.44 -2.51
CA ALA A 88 -22.41 8.19 -3.02
C ALA A 88 -22.11 7.84 -4.49
N ASN A 89 -22.18 6.56 -4.83
CA ASN A 89 -21.96 6.09 -6.19
C ASN A 89 -23.05 6.57 -7.16
N SER A 90 -24.32 6.61 -6.73
CA SER A 90 -25.41 7.12 -7.60
C SER A 90 -25.31 8.61 -7.93
N MET A 91 -24.55 9.37 -7.15
CA MET A 91 -24.31 10.80 -7.36
C MET A 91 -23.08 11.08 -8.21
N THR A 92 -22.27 10.06 -8.48
CA THR A 92 -21.09 10.21 -9.33
C THR A 92 -21.52 10.00 -10.77
N GLU A 93 -21.14 10.89 -11.68
CA GLU A 93 -21.34 10.65 -13.11
C GLU A 93 -20.71 9.31 -13.47
N ALA A 94 -21.44 8.49 -14.23
CA ALA A 94 -20.92 7.22 -14.71
C ALA A 94 -19.70 7.53 -15.57
N LYS A 95 -18.51 7.24 -15.04
CA LYS A 95 -17.29 7.32 -15.83
C LYS A 95 -17.41 6.28 -16.95
N GLU A 96 -17.21 6.71 -18.19
CA GLU A 96 -17.16 5.80 -19.33
C GLU A 96 -16.16 4.69 -19.02
N LEU A 97 -16.58 3.44 -19.27
CA LEU A 97 -15.70 2.30 -19.13
C LEU A 97 -14.55 2.48 -20.12
N PRO A 98 -13.29 2.27 -19.69
CA PRO A 98 -12.16 2.37 -20.60
C PRO A 98 -12.34 1.39 -21.76
N THR A 99 -12.05 1.86 -22.96
CA THR A 99 -12.07 1.03 -24.16
C THR A 99 -10.88 0.07 -24.18
N SER A 100 -10.90 -0.92 -25.06
CA SER A 100 -9.74 -1.79 -25.29
C SER A 100 -8.50 -0.98 -25.71
N GLU A 101 -8.68 0.07 -26.51
CA GLU A 101 -7.61 0.96 -26.93
C GLU A 101 -7.00 1.74 -25.76
N ASP A 102 -7.83 2.23 -24.83
CA ASP A 102 -7.35 2.89 -23.61
C ASP A 102 -6.48 1.95 -22.76
N ILE A 103 -6.88 0.69 -22.68
CA ILE A 103 -6.16 -0.35 -21.95
C ILE A 103 -4.82 -0.65 -22.64
N GLU A 104 -4.82 -0.81 -23.96
CA GLU A 104 -3.60 -1.01 -24.77
C GLU A 104 -2.62 0.14 -24.58
N GLN A 105 -3.09 1.39 -24.60
CA GLN A 105 -2.25 2.56 -24.35
C GLN A 105 -1.60 2.54 -22.96
N ILE A 106 -2.30 2.06 -21.94
CA ILE A 106 -1.74 1.88 -20.59
C ILE A 106 -0.61 0.85 -20.63
N PHE A 107 -0.81 -0.29 -21.29
CA PHE A 107 0.23 -1.32 -21.43
C PHE A 107 1.44 -0.83 -22.21
N VAL A 108 1.24 -0.11 -23.31
CA VAL A 108 2.34 0.50 -24.09
C VAL A 108 3.13 1.49 -23.22
N LYS A 109 2.46 2.37 -22.48
CA LYS A 109 3.12 3.31 -21.55
C LYS A 109 3.89 2.59 -20.44
N GLN A 110 3.36 1.49 -19.91
CA GLN A 110 4.04 0.70 -18.89
C GLN A 110 5.25 -0.06 -19.46
N ALA A 111 5.17 -0.56 -20.70
CA ALA A 111 6.27 -1.26 -21.37
C ALA A 111 7.43 -0.31 -21.70
N GLN A 112 7.13 0.94 -22.07
CA GLN A 112 8.15 1.97 -22.32
C GLN A 112 8.86 2.43 -21.03
N LYS A 113 8.25 2.21 -19.86
CA LYS A 113 8.84 2.60 -18.59
C LYS A 113 9.95 1.62 -18.23
N LYS A 114 11.21 2.05 -18.35
CA LYS A 114 12.36 1.30 -17.83
C LYS A 114 12.17 1.08 -16.32
N LYS A 115 12.04 -0.18 -15.93
CA LYS A 115 11.98 -0.58 -14.51
C LYS A 115 13.40 -0.57 -13.97
N GLU A 116 13.85 0.57 -13.45
CA GLU A 116 15.06 0.59 -12.64
C GLU A 116 14.73 -0.08 -11.29
N ASN A 117 15.25 -1.28 -11.09
CA ASN A 117 15.10 -1.99 -9.83
C ASN A 117 16.13 -1.44 -8.84
N ILE A 118 15.69 -0.51 -8.00
CA ILE A 118 16.52 0.21 -7.02
C ILE A 118 17.28 -0.77 -6.11
N VAL A 119 16.68 -1.93 -5.78
CA VAL A 119 17.33 -2.95 -4.95
C VAL A 119 18.46 -3.65 -5.72
N GLN A 120 18.29 -3.90 -7.01
CA GLN A 120 19.36 -4.47 -7.85
C GLN A 120 20.48 -3.48 -8.14
N SER A 121 20.19 -2.17 -8.21
CA SER A 121 21.22 -1.14 -8.40
C SER A 121 22.07 -0.89 -7.14
N ILE A 122 21.50 -1.12 -5.94
CA ILE A 122 22.22 -0.92 -4.66
C ILE A 122 22.86 -2.23 -4.18
N GLY A 123 22.19 -3.37 -4.37
CA GLY A 123 22.60 -4.65 -3.83
C GLY A 123 23.71 -5.35 -4.61
N ASN A 124 23.87 -5.07 -5.91
CA ASN A 124 24.95 -5.61 -6.71
C ASN A 124 26.03 -4.56 -6.93
N GLN A 125 27.06 -4.58 -6.07
CA GLN A 125 28.25 -3.73 -6.18
C GLN A 125 29.37 -4.39 -7.00
N ASN A 126 29.10 -5.52 -7.67
CA ASN A 126 30.11 -6.19 -8.49
C ASN A 126 30.46 -5.31 -9.72
N PRO A 127 31.70 -4.84 -9.85
CA PRO A 127 32.14 -4.06 -11.01
C PRO A 127 32.15 -4.87 -12.32
N TRP A 128 32.11 -6.20 -12.24
CA TRP A 128 32.13 -7.13 -13.37
C TRP A 128 30.77 -7.81 -13.59
N LYS A 129 29.68 -7.08 -13.37
CA LYS A 129 28.31 -7.60 -13.51
C LYS A 129 27.96 -7.93 -14.96
N ASP A 130 28.32 -7.03 -15.88
CA ASP A 130 27.94 -7.09 -17.30
C ASP A 130 29.15 -7.36 -18.21
N GLU A 131 30.36 -7.41 -17.67
CA GLU A 131 31.62 -7.63 -18.37
C GLU A 131 32.55 -8.52 -17.54
N LEU A 132 33.42 -9.28 -18.21
CA LEU A 132 34.41 -10.10 -17.53
C LEU A 132 35.49 -9.24 -16.85
N PRO A 133 36.04 -9.67 -15.71
CA PRO A 133 37.23 -9.05 -15.13
C PRO A 133 38.41 -9.07 -16.13
N PRO A 134 39.33 -8.10 -16.04
CA PRO A 134 40.57 -8.13 -16.81
C PRO A 134 41.40 -9.38 -16.48
N GLU A 135 42.20 -9.81 -17.46
CA GLU A 135 42.94 -11.09 -17.45
C GLU A 135 43.82 -11.27 -16.20
N GLU A 136 44.49 -10.19 -15.76
CA GLU A 136 45.29 -10.18 -14.52
C GLU A 136 44.49 -10.57 -13.26
N ILE A 137 43.23 -10.14 -13.18
CA ILE A 137 42.35 -10.47 -12.04
C ILE A 137 41.84 -11.90 -12.17
N LEU A 138 41.57 -12.36 -13.39
CA LEU A 138 41.17 -13.75 -13.64
C LEU A 138 42.28 -14.73 -13.24
N GLU A 139 43.54 -14.41 -13.52
CA GLU A 139 44.70 -15.21 -13.12
C GLU A 139 44.85 -15.26 -11.59
N GLN A 140 44.72 -14.13 -10.89
CA GLN A 140 44.75 -14.08 -9.43
C GLN A 140 43.59 -14.88 -8.80
N MET A 141 42.40 -14.79 -9.39
CA MET A 141 41.25 -15.58 -8.96
C MET A 141 41.54 -17.08 -9.17
N ALA A 142 42.05 -17.47 -10.33
CA ALA A 142 42.40 -18.86 -10.62
C ALA A 142 43.47 -19.41 -9.68
N GLU A 143 44.47 -18.60 -9.32
CA GLU A 143 45.53 -18.96 -8.37
C GLU A 143 45.01 -19.08 -6.92
N SER A 144 44.00 -18.28 -6.55
CA SER A 144 43.33 -18.36 -5.25
C SER A 144 42.39 -19.57 -5.09
N LEU A 145 42.05 -20.24 -6.20
CA LEU A 145 41.24 -21.45 -6.15
C LEU A 145 42.12 -22.63 -5.76
N GLU A 146 41.97 -23.10 -4.53
CA GLU A 146 42.50 -24.40 -4.14
C GLU A 146 41.75 -25.49 -4.92
N VAL A 147 42.48 -26.30 -5.69
CA VAL A 147 41.91 -27.49 -6.33
C VAL A 147 41.67 -28.51 -5.23
N GLU A 148 40.49 -28.49 -4.64
CA GLU A 148 40.04 -29.62 -3.84
C GLU A 148 39.75 -30.79 -4.80
N ASP A 149 40.59 -31.83 -4.74
CA ASP A 149 40.34 -33.12 -5.37
C ASP A 149 39.16 -33.82 -4.67
N PHE A 150 37.96 -33.30 -4.88
CA PHE A 150 36.74 -33.99 -4.48
C PHE A 150 36.52 -35.17 -5.43
N SER A 151 36.75 -36.37 -4.91
CA SER A 151 36.34 -37.63 -5.53
C SER A 151 34.80 -37.70 -5.60
N HIS A 152 34.24 -37.15 -6.67
CA HIS A 152 32.81 -37.27 -6.95
C HIS A 152 32.51 -38.74 -7.29
N GLY A 153 31.68 -39.40 -6.48
CA GLY A 153 31.29 -40.80 -6.69
C GLY A 153 32.03 -41.83 -5.82
N ALA A 154 32.78 -41.41 -4.80
CA ALA A 154 33.24 -42.34 -3.76
C ALA A 154 32.04 -43.05 -3.14
N ARG A 155 31.96 -44.39 -3.27
CA ARG A 155 30.90 -45.18 -2.62
C ARG A 155 30.98 -44.98 -1.12
N THR A 156 29.95 -44.38 -0.53
CA THR A 156 29.77 -44.37 0.93
C THR A 156 29.67 -45.81 1.41
N ILE A 157 30.55 -46.23 2.32
CA ILE A 157 30.47 -47.55 2.98
C ILE A 157 29.42 -47.41 4.10
N PRO A 158 28.20 -47.96 3.96
CA PRO A 158 27.10 -47.69 4.91
C PRO A 158 27.36 -48.23 6.32
N SER A 159 28.32 -49.15 6.47
CA SER A 159 28.70 -49.76 7.74
C SER A 159 29.70 -48.94 8.55
N ARG A 160 30.23 -47.83 8.02
CA ARG A 160 31.05 -46.91 8.82
C ARG A 160 30.16 -45.95 9.62
N PRO A 161 30.37 -45.80 10.93
CA PRO A 161 29.66 -44.80 11.72
C PRO A 161 30.02 -43.40 11.22
N ILE A 162 29.00 -42.60 10.95
CA ILE A 162 29.16 -41.20 10.53
C ILE A 162 29.62 -40.39 11.74
N ALA A 163 30.71 -39.64 11.62
CA ALA A 163 31.18 -38.75 12.67
C ALA A 163 30.10 -37.70 12.98
N ALA A 164 29.79 -37.51 14.26
CA ALA A 164 28.83 -36.51 14.69
C ALA A 164 29.38 -35.12 14.36
N VAL A 165 28.66 -34.39 13.49
CA VAL A 165 28.99 -33.01 13.15
C VAL A 165 28.68 -32.14 14.37
N ASP A 166 29.69 -31.48 14.91
CA ASP A 166 29.52 -30.46 15.95
C ASP A 166 28.74 -29.26 15.37
N ARG A 167 27.54 -29.02 15.92
CA ARG A 167 26.64 -27.95 15.46
C ARG A 167 26.90 -26.62 16.15
N GLN A 168 27.78 -26.56 17.16
CA GLN A 168 28.08 -25.31 17.86
C GLN A 168 28.86 -24.33 16.98
N THR A 169 29.74 -24.82 16.10
CA THR A 169 30.51 -23.96 15.18
C THR A 169 29.63 -23.22 14.17
N ALA A 170 28.48 -23.80 13.78
CA ALA A 170 27.55 -23.16 12.85
C ALA A 170 26.74 -22.03 13.52
N LEU A 171 26.42 -22.17 14.81
CA LEU A 171 25.69 -21.16 15.58
C LEU A 171 26.56 -19.95 15.93
N GLU A 172 27.86 -20.15 16.20
CA GLU A 172 28.79 -19.04 16.47
C GLU A 172 29.02 -18.12 15.25
N ARG A 173 28.86 -18.64 14.03
CA ARG A 173 29.00 -17.84 12.79
C ARG A 173 27.78 -16.98 12.46
N ILE A 174 26.60 -17.29 12.99
CA ILE A 174 25.35 -16.54 12.72
C ILE A 174 25.10 -15.50 13.83
N GLY A 175 25.82 -15.59 14.94
CA GLY A 175 25.70 -14.68 16.09
C GLY A 175 26.66 -13.50 16.12
N ARG A 176 27.25 -13.09 15.00
CA ARG A 176 28.06 -11.86 14.89
C ARG A 176 27.58 -10.96 13.77
#